data_AF-A0A7K6NJM2-F1
#
_entry.id   AF-A0A7K6NJM2-F1
#
_cell.length_a   1.000
_cell.length_b   1.000
_cell.length_c   1.000
_cell.angle_alpha   90.00
_cell.angle_beta   90.00
_cell.angle_gamma   90.00
#
_symmetry.space_group_name_H-M   'P 1'
#
loop_
_entity.id
_entity.type
_entity.pdbx_description
1 polymer ?
#
loop_
_entity_poly.entity_id
_entity_poly.type
_entity_poly.pdbx_seq_one_letter_code
_entity_poly.pdbx_strand_id
1 'polypeptide(L)'
;VQSSLGIHCSIQRLIGRFTDRLPWELVLPGSPEEKSRSPSREEAAHLATCPVLQVLISPEVPYQTLAGFVEGSHGLHRTSPGHYERLACLLLLQVCMGLEHLRAQNVGQGDLCPENLLLVQCPPPPQSQQGKEPSLGLSLPRVLISSFFKVKDKQRPCSTSQEQDWTKGLAAPPSLVADELNVGMLIYQILHVDISLETALGFRSNRLPEIPSLSIYSTGLKRLATLLLHRDPCKRVSIEQARTILQVLLWGPRQELFARSKKTLTLLRSWVEVKRALLLLKFAENMVRAVGSPGLEEWLCCQYFKEVTEHTLYQVTQALYTP
;
A
#
# COMPACT_ATOMS: atom_id res chain seq x y z
N VAL A 1 19.11 -7.56 -10.09
CA VAL A 1 18.11 -8.37 -9.35
C VAL A 1 16.66 -8.06 -9.77
N GLN A 2 16.31 -6.85 -10.21
CA GLN A 2 14.92 -6.55 -10.63
C GLN A 2 14.45 -7.10 -12.00
N SER A 3 15.36 -7.61 -12.83
CA SER A 3 15.02 -8.15 -14.16
C SER A 3 14.26 -9.48 -14.12
N SER A 4 14.10 -10.11 -12.95
CA SER A 4 13.37 -11.39 -12.80
C SER A 4 11.99 -11.25 -12.14
N LEU A 5 11.57 -10.04 -11.76
CA LEU A 5 10.25 -9.78 -11.21
C LEU A 5 9.24 -9.70 -12.36
N GLY A 6 8.28 -10.62 -12.42
CA GLY A 6 7.18 -10.55 -13.38
C GLY A 6 6.48 -9.19 -13.34
N ILE A 7 5.99 -8.71 -14.49
CA ILE A 7 5.35 -7.40 -14.61
C ILE A 7 4.06 -7.38 -13.77
N HIS A 8 3.92 -6.38 -12.91
CA HIS A 8 2.72 -6.18 -12.09
C HIS A 8 2.28 -4.72 -12.10
N CYS A 9 0.97 -4.48 -12.04
CA CYS A 9 0.41 -3.12 -12.09
C CYS A 9 0.86 -2.25 -10.90
N SER A 10 1.18 -2.82 -9.76
CA SER A 10 1.59 -2.07 -8.56
C SER A 10 3.09 -2.10 -8.26
N ILE A 11 3.94 -2.52 -9.21
CA ILE A 11 5.39 -2.59 -9.04
C ILE A 11 6.05 -1.72 -10.10
N GLN A 12 7.01 -0.89 -9.69
CA GLN A 12 7.75 -0.03 -10.61
C GLN A 12 8.53 -0.85 -11.64
N ARG A 13 8.36 -0.53 -12.92
CA ARG A 13 9.12 -1.15 -14.00
C ARG A 13 10.37 -0.34 -14.30
N LEU A 14 11.50 -1.02 -14.42
CA LEU A 14 12.74 -0.43 -14.90
C LEU A 14 13.01 -0.88 -16.34
N ILE A 15 13.27 0.08 -17.21
CA ILE A 15 13.64 -0.15 -18.61
C ILE A 15 15.13 0.08 -18.86
N GLY A 16 15.82 0.78 -17.96
CA GLY A 16 17.25 1.03 -18.07
C GLY A 16 17.91 1.27 -16.71
N ARG A 17 19.19 0.93 -16.62
CA ARG A 17 20.07 1.23 -15.48
C ARG A 17 21.45 1.58 -16.02
N PHE A 18 21.99 2.72 -15.58
CA PHE A 18 23.36 3.12 -15.89
C PHE A 18 23.94 3.94 -14.72
N THR A 19 25.23 4.27 -14.78
CA THR A 19 25.88 5.12 -13.78
C THR A 19 26.37 6.39 -14.47
N ASP A 20 26.07 7.54 -13.87
CA ASP A 20 26.43 8.83 -14.44
C ASP A 20 26.79 9.86 -13.36
N ARG A 21 27.50 10.91 -13.74
CA ARG A 21 27.82 12.06 -12.88
C ARG A 21 26.76 13.12 -13.10
N LEU A 22 25.84 13.24 -12.16
CA LEU A 22 24.78 14.26 -12.24
C LEU A 22 25.25 15.59 -11.63
N PRO A 23 24.85 16.74 -12.21
CA PRO A 23 25.03 18.04 -11.61
C PRO A 23 24.46 18.08 -10.19
N TRP A 24 25.13 18.77 -9.27
CA TRP A 24 24.73 18.82 -7.87
C TRP A 24 23.35 19.46 -7.67
N GLU A 25 22.93 20.32 -8.60
CA GLU A 25 21.61 20.97 -8.62
C GLU A 25 20.47 19.97 -8.81
N LEU A 26 20.75 18.81 -9.41
CA LEU A 26 19.78 17.73 -9.61
C LEU A 26 19.75 16.72 -8.46
N VAL A 27 20.74 16.78 -7.56
CA VAL A 27 20.80 15.94 -6.36
C VAL A 27 20.09 16.69 -5.24
N LEU A 28 18.82 16.35 -5.00
CA LEU A 28 18.09 16.88 -3.84
C LEU A 28 18.88 16.55 -2.56
N PRO A 29 19.15 17.53 -1.68
CA PRO A 29 19.92 17.29 -0.47
C PRO A 29 19.13 16.33 0.44
N GLY A 30 19.70 15.14 0.68
CA GLY A 30 19.18 14.20 1.65
C GLY A 30 19.43 14.71 3.08
N SER A 31 18.34 14.86 3.85
CA SER A 31 18.26 15.10 5.30
C SER A 31 18.91 16.38 5.90
N PRO A 32 18.27 17.00 6.92
CA PRO A 32 18.76 18.18 7.60
C PRO A 32 19.72 17.81 8.75
N GLU A 33 20.93 17.33 8.46
CA GLU A 33 21.98 17.18 9.51
C GLU A 33 23.29 17.93 9.21
N GLU A 34 23.39 18.66 8.10
CA GLU A 34 24.54 19.52 7.80
C GLU A 34 24.14 20.99 7.68
N LYS A 35 23.67 21.58 8.77
CA LYS A 35 23.59 23.05 8.93
C LYS A 35 24.39 23.50 10.15
N SER A 36 25.68 23.14 10.17
CA SER A 36 26.65 23.80 11.04
C SER A 36 28.05 23.79 10.41
N ARG A 37 28.22 24.54 9.32
CA ARG A 37 29.55 25.05 8.97
C ARG A 37 29.44 26.49 8.47
N SER A 38 30.04 27.36 9.26
CA SER A 38 30.13 28.81 9.05
C SER A 38 30.86 29.17 7.75
N PRO A 39 30.53 30.31 7.11
CA PRO A 39 31.15 30.72 5.87
C PRO A 39 32.44 31.48 6.18
N SER A 40 33.58 30.79 6.13
CA SER A 40 34.85 31.50 6.03
C SER A 40 35.86 30.68 5.25
N ARG A 41 36.13 31.16 4.02
CA ARG A 41 37.40 31.01 3.31
C ARG A 41 37.69 29.63 2.68
N GLU A 42 36.81 29.18 1.79
CA GLU A 42 37.06 28.02 0.91
C GLU A 42 36.73 28.33 -0.58
N GLU A 43 37.01 29.54 -1.03
CA GLU A 43 36.75 30.01 -2.41
C GLU A 43 37.67 29.40 -3.49
N ALA A 44 38.37 28.29 -3.22
CA ALA A 44 39.26 27.63 -4.17
C ALA A 44 39.21 26.09 -4.15
N ALA A 45 38.28 25.46 -3.41
CA ALA A 45 38.12 23.99 -3.39
C ALA A 45 36.74 23.51 -3.89
N HIS A 46 35.88 24.40 -4.39
CA HIS A 46 34.56 24.08 -4.92
C HIS A 46 34.57 23.60 -6.38
N LEU A 47 35.57 22.83 -6.80
CA LEU A 47 35.37 21.88 -7.90
C LEU A 47 34.53 20.74 -7.34
N ALA A 48 33.23 21.02 -7.20
CA ALA A 48 32.21 20.12 -6.68
C ALA A 48 32.36 18.76 -7.37
N THR A 49 32.82 17.77 -6.62
CA THR A 49 32.94 16.40 -7.10
C THR A 49 31.53 15.92 -7.44
N CYS A 50 31.13 15.96 -8.72
CA CYS A 50 29.83 15.45 -9.12
C CYS A 50 29.71 13.99 -8.65
N PRO A 51 28.75 13.66 -7.77
CA PRO A 51 28.64 12.31 -7.26
C PRO A 51 28.33 11.36 -8.43
N VAL A 52 29.04 10.24 -8.48
CA VAL A 52 28.70 9.16 -9.41
C VAL A 52 27.46 8.47 -8.84
N LEU A 53 26.33 8.63 -9.52
CA LEU A 53 25.04 8.08 -9.10
C LEU A 53 24.60 6.97 -10.05
N GLN A 54 23.88 6.00 -9.50
CA GLN A 54 23.16 5.03 -10.32
C GLN A 54 21.84 5.65 -10.77
N VAL A 55 21.65 5.77 -12.08
CA VAL A 55 20.44 6.30 -12.72
C VAL A 55 19.59 5.13 -13.19
N LEU A 56 18.29 5.19 -12.86
CA LEU A 56 17.29 4.21 -13.26
C LEU A 56 16.26 4.90 -14.16
N ILE A 57 15.93 4.28 -15.29
CA ILE A 57 14.90 4.78 -16.21
C ILE A 57 13.65 3.92 -16.04
N SER A 58 12.52 4.57 -15.80
CA SER A 58 11.18 3.98 -15.69
C SER A 58 10.24 4.64 -16.70
N PRO A 59 9.34 3.89 -17.36
CA PRO A 59 8.35 4.47 -18.27
C PRO A 59 7.22 5.16 -17.50
N GLU A 60 7.01 4.82 -16.24
CA GLU A 60 6.02 5.46 -15.38
C GLU A 60 6.62 6.70 -14.69
N VAL A 61 6.01 7.86 -14.93
CA VAL A 61 6.42 9.13 -14.31
C VAL A 61 5.55 9.41 -13.09
N PRO A 62 6.08 9.28 -11.86
CA PRO A 62 5.34 9.62 -10.66
C PRO A 62 5.21 11.14 -10.49
N TYR A 63 4.05 11.62 -10.06
CA TYR A 63 3.83 13.04 -9.79
C TYR A 63 4.08 13.41 -8.32
N GLN A 64 3.95 12.44 -7.41
CA GLN A 64 4.29 12.58 -5.99
C GLN A 64 4.47 11.22 -5.30
N THR A 65 5.03 11.22 -4.09
CA THR A 65 5.04 10.06 -3.19
C THR A 65 3.74 9.97 -2.39
N LEU A 66 3.46 8.81 -1.82
CA LEU A 66 2.35 8.66 -0.89
C LEU A 66 2.59 9.48 0.39
N ALA A 67 3.85 9.62 0.84
CA ALA A 67 4.19 10.53 1.94
C ALA A 67 3.73 11.97 1.65
N GLY A 68 4.10 12.52 0.48
CA GLY A 68 3.68 13.87 0.09
C GLY A 68 2.17 13.99 -0.12
N PHE A 69 1.49 12.91 -0.55
CA PHE A 69 0.02 12.87 -0.59
C PHE A 69 -0.61 12.98 0.80
N VAL A 70 -0.13 12.19 1.76
CA VAL A 70 -0.64 12.19 3.13
C VAL A 70 -0.41 13.58 3.76
N GLU A 71 0.78 14.15 3.64
CA GLU A 71 1.07 15.49 4.17
C GLU A 71 0.15 16.58 3.56
N GLY A 72 -0.12 16.52 2.25
CA GLY A 72 -0.99 17.48 1.57
C GLY A 72 -2.50 17.27 1.78
N SER A 73 -2.93 16.13 2.33
CA SER A 73 -4.35 15.73 2.32
C SER A 73 -5.09 15.89 3.66
N HIS A 74 -4.45 16.44 4.69
CA HIS A 74 -5.10 16.70 5.99
C HIS A 74 -6.39 17.52 5.87
N GLY A 75 -6.39 18.58 5.05
CA GLY A 75 -7.57 19.42 4.84
C GLY A 75 -8.73 18.66 4.19
N LEU A 76 -8.42 17.70 3.32
CA LEU A 76 -9.38 16.86 2.62
C LEU A 76 -9.95 15.77 3.51
N HIS A 77 -9.12 15.12 4.35
CA HIS A 77 -9.60 14.16 5.34
C HIS A 77 -10.53 14.83 6.34
N ARG A 78 -10.25 16.08 6.75
CA ARG A 78 -11.12 16.86 7.63
C ARG A 78 -12.44 17.27 6.97
N THR A 79 -12.41 17.67 5.70
CA THR A 79 -13.61 18.19 5.00
C THR A 79 -14.51 17.07 4.51
N SER A 80 -13.92 15.95 4.05
CA SER A 80 -14.64 14.85 3.44
C SER A 80 -14.05 13.49 3.83
N PRO A 81 -14.18 13.06 5.11
CA PRO A 81 -13.49 11.89 5.62
C PRO A 81 -13.86 10.60 4.90
N GLY A 82 -15.13 10.43 4.52
CA GLY A 82 -15.58 9.25 3.78
C GLY A 82 -14.94 9.10 2.39
N HIS A 83 -14.75 10.21 1.66
CA HIS A 83 -14.09 10.16 0.35
C HIS A 83 -12.59 9.86 0.48
N TYR A 84 -11.94 10.51 1.46
CA TYR A 84 -10.54 10.30 1.75
C TYR A 84 -10.26 8.85 2.19
N GLU A 85 -11.01 8.33 3.16
CA GLU A 85 -10.78 6.98 3.67
C GLU A 85 -11.14 5.89 2.66
N ARG A 86 -12.11 6.14 1.76
CA ARG A 86 -12.34 5.27 0.61
C ARG A 86 -11.12 5.22 -0.31
N LEU A 87 -10.53 6.38 -0.62
CA LEU A 87 -9.31 6.45 -1.42
C LEU A 87 -8.16 5.74 -0.71
N ALA A 88 -8.00 5.94 0.61
CA ALA A 88 -7.03 5.22 1.43
C ALA A 88 -7.19 3.69 1.29
N CYS A 89 -8.42 3.17 1.38
CA CYS A 89 -8.69 1.75 1.14
C CYS A 89 -8.26 1.29 -0.27
N LEU A 90 -8.49 2.10 -1.30
CA LEU A 90 -8.09 1.76 -2.68
C LEU A 90 -6.57 1.80 -2.88
N LEU A 91 -5.86 2.74 -2.23
CA LEU A 91 -4.40 2.81 -2.27
C LEU A 91 -3.79 1.61 -1.53
N LEU A 92 -4.27 1.31 -0.33
CA LEU A 92 -3.86 0.15 0.46
C LEU A 92 -4.14 -1.17 -0.28
N LEU A 93 -5.26 -1.27 -0.99
CA LEU A 93 -5.59 -2.44 -1.78
C LEU A 93 -4.54 -2.71 -2.86
N GLN A 94 -4.13 -1.66 -3.59
CA GLN A 94 -3.07 -1.75 -4.61
C GLN A 94 -1.73 -2.17 -3.99
N VAL A 95 -1.39 -1.62 -2.81
CA VAL A 95 -0.19 -2.00 -2.06
C VAL A 95 -0.23 -3.48 -1.68
N CYS A 96 -1.34 -3.98 -1.12
CA CYS A 96 -1.49 -5.39 -0.78
C CYS A 96 -1.34 -6.31 -2.02
N MET A 97 -1.93 -5.93 -3.16
CA MET A 97 -1.77 -6.68 -4.42
C MET A 97 -0.31 -6.71 -4.88
N GLY A 98 0.40 -5.58 -4.80
CA GLY A 98 1.83 -5.52 -5.13
C GLY A 98 2.69 -6.38 -4.22
N LEU A 99 2.45 -6.36 -2.91
CA LEU A 99 3.18 -7.17 -1.92
C LEU A 99 2.92 -8.67 -2.09
N GLU A 100 1.68 -9.07 -2.39
CA GLU A 100 1.32 -10.46 -2.70
C GLU A 100 2.11 -10.98 -3.91
N HIS A 101 2.23 -10.17 -4.97
CA HIS A 101 3.05 -10.51 -6.14
C HIS A 101 4.54 -10.61 -5.82
N LEU A 102 5.09 -9.67 -5.03
CA LEU A 102 6.50 -9.72 -4.62
C LEU A 102 6.81 -10.99 -3.81
N ARG A 103 5.90 -11.39 -2.92
CA ARG A 103 6.00 -12.61 -2.12
C ARG A 103 5.98 -13.86 -2.99
N ALA A 104 5.10 -13.92 -4.00
CA ALA A 104 5.05 -15.03 -4.95
C ALA A 104 6.36 -15.21 -5.74
N GLN A 105 7.10 -14.12 -5.95
CA GLN A 105 8.40 -14.10 -6.63
C GLN A 105 9.59 -14.35 -5.68
N ASN A 106 9.34 -14.76 -4.42
CA ASN A 106 10.36 -14.93 -3.37
C ASN A 106 11.25 -13.70 -3.15
N VAL A 107 10.78 -12.52 -3.53
CA VAL A 107 11.51 -11.28 -3.21
C VAL A 107 11.38 -11.05 -1.71
N GLY A 108 12.54 -10.89 -1.06
CA GLY A 108 12.63 -10.73 0.38
C GLY A 108 11.82 -9.54 0.89
N GLN A 109 11.46 -9.62 2.16
CA GLN A 109 10.81 -8.53 2.91
C GLN A 109 11.66 -7.26 2.80
N GLY A 110 11.01 -6.11 2.66
CA GLY A 110 11.70 -4.84 2.55
C GLY A 110 10.94 -3.69 3.20
N ASP A 111 11.55 -2.52 3.07
CA ASP A 111 11.16 -1.32 3.80
C ASP A 111 9.96 -0.64 3.14
N LEU A 112 8.76 -1.08 3.49
CA LEU A 112 7.52 -0.47 3.04
C LEU A 112 7.25 0.78 3.89
N CYS A 113 7.55 1.94 3.33
CA CYS A 113 7.23 3.24 3.88
C CYS A 113 6.50 4.11 2.84
N PRO A 114 5.73 5.14 3.26
CA PRO A 114 5.00 6.01 2.34
C PRO A 114 5.90 6.71 1.30
N GLU A 115 7.17 6.95 1.62
CA GLU A 115 8.16 7.58 0.74
C GLU A 115 8.54 6.65 -0.43
N ASN A 116 8.49 5.34 -0.22
CA ASN A 116 8.78 4.32 -1.22
C ASN A 116 7.56 3.95 -2.08
N LEU A 117 6.41 4.59 -1.86
CA LEU A 117 5.18 4.38 -2.62
C LEU A 117 4.95 5.58 -3.55
N LEU A 118 4.97 5.33 -4.84
CA LEU A 118 4.89 6.34 -5.88
C LEU A 118 3.48 6.41 -6.44
N LEU A 119 2.94 7.62 -6.62
CA LEU A 119 1.63 7.84 -7.23
C LEU A 119 1.80 8.27 -8.68
N VAL A 120 1.14 7.52 -9.57
CA VAL A 120 1.13 7.75 -11.02
C VAL A 120 -0.29 7.99 -11.47
N GLN A 121 -0.49 8.96 -12.35
CA GLN A 121 -1.81 9.25 -12.91
C GLN A 121 -2.15 8.20 -13.96
N CYS A 122 -3.32 7.57 -13.84
CA CYS A 122 -3.83 6.73 -14.93
C CYS A 122 -4.18 7.64 -16.11
N PRO A 123 -3.86 7.25 -17.36
CA PRO A 123 -4.27 8.01 -18.52
C PRO A 123 -5.80 8.21 -18.48
N PRO A 124 -6.32 9.44 -18.62
CA PRO A 124 -7.76 9.63 -18.72
C PRO A 124 -8.27 8.87 -19.95
N PRO A 125 -9.48 8.26 -19.88
CA PRO A 125 -10.05 7.64 -21.05
C PRO A 125 -10.16 8.68 -22.18
N PRO A 126 -9.87 8.31 -23.44
CA PRO A 126 -10.03 9.22 -24.56
C PRO A 126 -11.50 9.65 -24.66
N GLN A 127 -11.74 10.93 -24.38
CA GLN A 127 -12.97 11.69 -24.60
C GLN A 127 -14.18 11.41 -23.68
N SER A 128 -14.39 12.32 -22.73
CA SER A 128 -15.71 12.90 -22.47
C SER A 128 -15.56 14.41 -22.31
N GLN A 129 -15.45 15.12 -23.44
CA GLN A 129 -15.71 16.56 -23.47
C GLN A 129 -17.23 16.76 -23.34
N GLN A 130 -17.76 16.62 -22.13
CA GLN A 130 -19.05 17.19 -21.81
C GLN A 130 -19.02 17.66 -20.37
N GLY A 131 -19.11 18.99 -20.22
CA GLY A 131 -19.01 19.71 -18.97
C GLY A 131 -20.00 19.19 -17.92
N LYS A 132 -19.53 18.22 -17.14
CA LYS A 132 -20.11 17.85 -15.86
C LYS A 132 -19.02 18.13 -14.85
N GLU A 133 -19.28 19.06 -13.94
CA GLU A 133 -18.40 19.36 -12.82
C GLU A 133 -17.83 18.06 -12.25
N PRO A 134 -16.52 17.96 -11.99
CA PRO A 134 -16.00 16.80 -11.30
C PRO A 134 -16.68 16.78 -9.93
N SER A 135 -17.64 15.88 -9.75
CA SER A 135 -18.13 15.51 -8.41
C SER A 135 -16.89 15.34 -7.55
N LEU A 136 -16.69 16.17 -6.52
CA LEU A 136 -15.55 16.38 -5.58
C LEU A 136 -14.52 15.22 -5.42
N GLY A 137 -14.07 14.65 -6.52
CA GLY A 137 -13.85 13.22 -6.63
C GLY A 137 -12.42 13.03 -7.03
N LEU A 138 -11.62 12.73 -6.03
CA LEU A 138 -10.23 12.38 -6.17
C LEU A 138 -10.12 11.27 -7.22
N SER A 139 -9.50 11.57 -8.35
CA SER A 139 -9.18 10.54 -9.33
C SER A 139 -8.24 9.54 -8.66
N LEU A 140 -8.63 8.26 -8.62
CA LEU A 140 -7.80 7.21 -8.03
C LEU A 140 -6.45 7.12 -8.78
N PRO A 141 -5.31 7.42 -8.14
CA PRO A 141 -4.02 7.20 -8.77
C PRO A 141 -3.63 5.72 -8.71
N ARG A 142 -2.75 5.34 -9.63
CA ARG A 142 -2.05 4.05 -9.60
C ARG A 142 -0.89 4.15 -8.62
N VAL A 143 -0.82 3.21 -7.68
CA VAL A 143 0.29 3.09 -6.72
C VAL A 143 1.36 2.17 -7.29
N LEU A 144 2.62 2.59 -7.25
CA LEU A 144 3.78 1.76 -7.56
C LEU A 144 4.66 1.59 -6.32
N ILE A 145 4.98 0.35 -5.98
CA ILE A 145 6.05 0.03 -5.03
C ILE A 145 7.38 0.29 -5.75
N SER A 146 8.15 1.24 -5.21
CA SER A 146 9.40 1.72 -5.79
C SER A 146 10.44 0.62 -5.93
N SER A 147 11.26 0.75 -6.97
CA SER A 147 12.41 -0.13 -7.20
C SER A 147 13.53 0.02 -6.16
N PHE A 148 13.49 1.08 -5.34
CA PHE A 148 14.45 1.31 -4.25
C PHE A 148 14.10 0.54 -2.97
N PHE A 149 13.07 -0.31 -3.02
CA PHE A 149 12.78 -1.26 -1.97
C PHE A 149 14.03 -2.07 -1.62
N LYS A 150 14.59 -1.82 -0.43
CA LYS A 150 15.73 -2.58 0.07
C LYS A 150 15.25 -3.99 0.42
N VAL A 151 15.37 -4.88 -0.55
CA VAL A 151 15.17 -6.32 -0.32
C VAL A 151 16.30 -6.77 0.61
N LYS A 152 15.96 -7.25 1.81
CA LYS A 152 16.95 -7.96 2.62
C LYS A 152 17.25 -9.27 1.92
N ASP A 153 18.40 -9.35 1.26
CA ASP A 153 18.85 -10.56 0.59
C ASP A 153 18.89 -11.72 1.59
N LYS A 154 18.22 -12.83 1.25
CA LYS A 154 18.40 -14.12 1.91
C LYS A 154 19.64 -14.85 1.39
N GLN A 155 20.63 -14.15 0.85
CA GLN A 155 21.90 -14.78 0.50
C GLN A 155 22.78 -14.85 1.74
N ARG A 156 22.92 -16.07 2.27
CA ARG A 156 24.06 -16.45 3.11
C ARG A 156 25.34 -16.02 2.39
N PRO A 157 26.17 -15.12 2.94
CA PRO A 157 27.56 -15.06 2.56
C PRO A 157 28.21 -16.26 3.24
N CYS A 158 28.34 -17.38 2.53
CA CYS A 158 29.32 -18.37 2.92
C CYS A 158 30.69 -17.73 2.70
N SER A 159 31.30 -17.26 3.79
CA SER A 159 32.73 -16.98 3.84
C SER A 159 33.27 -17.68 5.07
N THR A 160 34.05 -18.71 4.77
CA THR A 160 34.80 -19.56 5.68
C THR A 160 35.73 -18.73 6.57
N SER A 161 35.59 -18.86 7.88
CA SER A 161 36.66 -19.25 8.81
C SER A 161 36.27 -18.90 10.25
N GLN A 162 36.69 -19.79 11.16
CA GLN A 162 36.63 -19.71 12.61
C GLN A 162 35.38 -20.31 13.28
N GLU A 163 35.54 -21.60 13.57
CA GLU A 163 34.86 -22.33 14.64
C GLU A 163 34.81 -21.49 15.93
N GLN A 164 33.62 -21.39 16.52
CA GLN A 164 33.44 -21.42 17.97
C GLN A 164 31.97 -21.69 18.32
N ASP A 165 31.77 -22.78 19.08
CA ASP A 165 30.64 -23.13 19.94
C ASP A 165 29.23 -23.18 19.36
N TRP A 166 28.93 -24.30 18.69
CA TRP A 166 27.57 -24.81 18.56
C TRP A 166 27.19 -25.64 19.79
N THR A 167 26.76 -25.01 20.89
CA THR A 167 25.95 -25.64 21.95
C THR A 167 25.38 -24.60 22.91
N LYS A 168 24.34 -23.87 22.47
CA LYS A 168 23.18 -23.45 23.30
C LYS A 168 22.21 -22.68 22.42
N GLY A 169 21.07 -23.32 22.17
CA GLY A 169 20.00 -22.78 21.36
C GLY A 169 19.37 -21.54 22.00
N LEU A 170 19.50 -20.41 21.33
CA LEU A 170 18.51 -19.34 21.30
C LEU A 170 18.36 -18.99 19.83
N ALA A 171 17.23 -19.41 19.25
CA ALA A 171 16.83 -19.03 17.92
C ALA A 171 16.99 -17.52 17.75
N ALA A 172 17.82 -17.10 16.79
CA ALA A 172 17.88 -15.70 16.37
C ALA A 172 16.43 -15.22 16.10
N PRO A 173 16.03 -14.03 16.57
CA PRO A 173 14.67 -13.57 16.37
C PRO A 173 14.35 -13.57 14.87
N PRO A 174 13.20 -14.12 14.45
CA PRO A 174 12.80 -14.02 13.05
C PRO A 174 12.82 -12.55 12.63
N SER A 175 13.37 -12.25 11.46
CA SER A 175 13.62 -10.89 10.98
C SER A 175 12.43 -9.96 11.27
N LEU A 176 12.69 -8.95 12.11
CA LEU A 176 11.73 -8.13 12.86
C LEU A 176 10.78 -7.21 12.04
N VAL A 177 10.67 -7.37 10.71
CA VAL A 177 9.88 -6.48 9.85
C VAL A 177 9.09 -7.28 8.83
N ALA A 178 7.93 -7.79 9.24
CA ALA A 178 6.98 -8.45 8.35
C ALA A 178 6.23 -7.39 7.52
N ASP A 179 5.98 -7.62 6.24
CA ASP A 179 5.21 -6.70 5.38
C ASP A 179 3.85 -6.36 6.00
N GLU A 180 3.25 -7.32 6.70
CA GLU A 180 2.01 -7.15 7.45
C GLU A 180 2.09 -6.02 8.48
N LEU A 181 3.20 -5.93 9.23
CA LEU A 181 3.40 -4.86 10.22
C LEU A 181 3.53 -3.50 9.53
N ASN A 182 4.25 -3.45 8.41
CA ASN A 182 4.42 -2.22 7.66
C ASN A 182 3.09 -1.73 7.07
N VAL A 183 2.24 -2.63 6.55
CA VAL A 183 0.88 -2.25 6.11
C VAL A 183 0.05 -1.77 7.30
N GLY A 184 0.17 -2.41 8.46
CA GLY A 184 -0.48 -1.96 9.69
C GLY A 184 -0.07 -0.54 10.08
N MET A 185 1.22 -0.23 10.06
CA MET A 185 1.77 1.12 10.30
C MET A 185 1.30 2.13 9.24
N LEU A 186 1.29 1.72 7.97
CA LEU A 186 0.86 2.54 6.84
C LEU A 186 -0.60 2.98 6.97
N ILE A 187 -1.49 2.15 7.53
CA ILE A 187 -2.88 2.53 7.79
C ILE A 187 -2.94 3.74 8.75
N TYR A 188 -2.15 3.75 9.82
CA TYR A 188 -2.11 4.88 10.77
C TYR A 188 -1.59 6.15 10.09
N GLN A 189 -0.50 6.02 9.33
CA GLN A 189 0.10 7.14 8.61
C GLN A 189 -0.88 7.76 7.61
N ILE A 190 -1.54 6.95 6.77
CA ILE A 190 -2.54 7.45 5.81
C ILE A 190 -3.73 8.09 6.55
N LEU A 191 -4.12 7.60 7.72
CA LEU A 191 -5.21 8.19 8.50
C LEU A 191 -4.79 9.39 9.36
N HIS A 192 -3.58 9.94 9.14
CA HIS A 192 -3.04 11.07 9.88
C HIS A 192 -2.93 10.84 11.39
N VAL A 193 -2.67 9.60 11.80
CA VAL A 193 -2.44 9.22 13.20
C VAL A 193 -0.99 8.81 13.39
N ASP A 194 -0.29 9.50 14.29
CA ASP A 194 1.10 9.19 14.59
C ASP A 194 1.22 7.81 15.24
N ILE A 195 2.09 6.97 14.67
CA ILE A 195 2.45 5.67 15.25
C ILE A 195 3.96 5.48 15.17
N SER A 196 4.55 5.07 16.30
CA SER A 196 5.95 4.63 16.33
C SER A 196 6.03 3.11 16.31
N LEU A 197 7.12 2.57 15.75
CA LEU A 197 7.38 1.13 15.74
C LEU A 197 7.42 0.56 17.17
N GLU A 198 7.96 1.32 18.13
CA GLU A 198 7.95 0.96 19.55
C GLU A 198 6.53 0.77 20.11
N THR A 199 5.59 1.62 19.68
CA THR A 199 4.19 1.55 20.08
C THR A 199 3.47 0.38 19.39
N ALA A 200 3.74 0.16 18.09
CA ALA A 200 3.16 -0.94 17.33
C ALA A 200 3.61 -2.32 17.86
N LEU A 201 4.88 -2.45 18.25
CA LEU A 201 5.42 -3.67 18.87
C LEU A 201 5.08 -3.77 20.36
N GLY A 202 4.55 -2.70 20.96
CA GLY A 202 4.02 -2.71 22.32
C GLY A 202 5.09 -2.63 23.41
N PHE A 203 6.26 -2.08 23.11
CA PHE A 203 7.38 -1.95 24.06
C PHE A 203 7.10 -0.93 25.17
N ARG A 204 6.27 0.10 24.92
CA ARG A 204 5.94 1.14 25.92
C ARG A 204 4.49 1.12 26.43
N SER A 205 3.54 0.68 25.61
CA SER A 205 2.12 0.63 25.96
C SER A 205 1.46 -0.57 25.28
N ASN A 206 0.61 -1.29 26.01
CA ASN A 206 -0.16 -2.41 25.46
C ASN A 206 -1.32 -1.98 24.55
N ARG A 207 -1.50 -0.69 24.32
CA ARG A 207 -2.62 -0.14 23.55
C ARG A 207 -2.09 0.58 22.32
N LEU A 208 -2.60 0.18 21.16
CA LEU A 208 -2.41 0.92 19.92
C LEU A 208 -3.14 2.28 20.00
N PRO A 209 -2.64 3.32 19.32
CA PRO A 209 -3.33 4.60 19.23
C PRO A 209 -4.76 4.41 18.69
N GLU A 210 -5.70 5.21 19.15
CA GLU A 210 -7.07 5.10 18.66
C GLU A 210 -7.23 5.84 17.34
N ILE A 211 -7.65 5.11 16.30
CA ILE A 211 -8.11 5.71 15.04
C ILE A 211 -9.49 6.32 15.27
N PRO A 212 -9.70 7.62 14.98
CA PRO A 212 -10.98 8.29 15.16
C PRO A 212 -12.02 7.76 14.15
N SER A 213 -13.27 7.58 14.61
CA SER A 213 -14.37 7.12 13.76
C SER A 213 -14.99 8.27 12.97
N LEU A 214 -14.35 8.63 11.85
CA LEU A 214 -14.77 9.76 11.01
C LEU A 214 -15.66 9.34 9.82
N SER A 215 -15.66 8.07 9.45
CA SER A 215 -16.42 7.54 8.33
C SER A 215 -16.84 6.07 8.52
N ILE A 216 -17.59 5.53 7.55
CA ILE A 216 -17.95 4.10 7.49
C ILE A 216 -16.75 3.16 7.35
N TYR A 217 -15.59 3.68 6.94
CA TYR A 217 -14.37 2.91 6.74
C TYR A 217 -13.48 2.89 7.99
N SER A 218 -13.57 3.90 8.87
CA SER A 218 -12.65 4.07 10.00
C SER A 218 -12.64 2.88 10.94
N THR A 219 -13.81 2.35 11.30
CA THR A 219 -13.93 1.17 12.17
C THR A 219 -13.30 -0.08 11.52
N GLY A 220 -13.51 -0.25 10.22
CA GLY A 220 -12.93 -1.33 9.45
C GLY A 220 -11.41 -1.26 9.33
N LEU A 221 -10.89 -0.06 9.03
CA LEU A 221 -9.46 0.22 8.97
C LEU A 221 -8.81 0.05 10.33
N LYS A 222 -9.46 0.50 11.41
CA LYS A 222 -9.02 0.27 12.80
C LYS A 222 -8.92 -1.22 13.12
N ARG A 223 -9.94 -2.01 12.76
CA ARG A 223 -9.92 -3.47 12.96
C ARG A 223 -8.80 -4.12 12.15
N LEU A 224 -8.66 -3.75 10.88
CA LEU A 224 -7.59 -4.27 10.01
C LEU A 224 -6.20 -3.95 10.57
N ALA A 225 -5.96 -2.70 10.99
CA ALA A 225 -4.70 -2.30 11.59
C ALA A 225 -4.40 -3.10 12.88
N THR A 226 -5.41 -3.35 13.71
CA THR A 226 -5.27 -4.18 14.92
C THR A 226 -4.89 -5.64 14.58
N LEU A 227 -5.50 -6.20 13.54
CA LEU A 227 -5.20 -7.55 13.06
C LEU A 227 -3.80 -7.68 12.46
N LEU A 228 -3.34 -6.65 11.74
CA LEU A 228 -2.01 -6.59 11.12
C LEU A 228 -0.90 -6.33 12.15
N LEU A 229 -1.17 -5.49 13.14
CA LEU A 229 -0.25 -5.16 14.24
C LEU A 229 -0.36 -6.14 15.42
N HIS A 230 -0.94 -7.33 15.19
CA HIS A 230 -1.04 -8.34 16.24
C HIS A 230 0.36 -8.84 16.64
N ARG A 231 0.59 -8.92 17.96
CA ARG A 231 1.88 -9.33 18.57
C ARG A 231 2.26 -10.75 18.21
N ASP A 232 1.30 -11.65 18.35
CA ASP A 232 1.44 -13.05 17.99
C ASP A 232 1.40 -13.19 16.45
N PRO A 233 2.48 -13.63 15.79
CA PRO A 233 2.51 -13.83 14.35
C PRO A 233 1.51 -14.89 13.88
N CYS A 234 1.13 -15.85 14.74
CA CYS A 234 0.15 -16.88 14.39
C CYS A 234 -1.29 -16.33 14.31
N LYS A 235 -1.57 -15.22 15.00
CA LYS A 235 -2.87 -14.53 14.98
C LYS A 235 -2.89 -13.33 14.04
N ARG A 236 -1.73 -12.98 13.49
CA ARG A 236 -1.60 -11.88 12.53
C ARG A 236 -2.22 -12.28 11.20
N VAL A 237 -3.06 -11.40 10.65
CA VAL A 237 -3.64 -11.65 9.33
C VAL A 237 -2.59 -11.54 8.24
N SER A 238 -2.68 -12.40 7.22
CA SER A 238 -1.79 -12.34 6.07
C SER A 238 -2.12 -11.14 5.17
N ILE A 239 -1.18 -10.77 4.29
CA ILE A 239 -1.44 -9.74 3.25
C ILE A 239 -2.62 -10.10 2.35
N GLU A 240 -2.80 -11.37 2.00
CA GLU A 240 -3.96 -11.85 1.23
C GLU A 240 -5.28 -11.62 1.98
N GLN A 241 -5.31 -11.94 3.28
CA GLN A 241 -6.48 -11.67 4.12
C GLN A 241 -6.74 -10.16 4.26
N ALA A 242 -5.69 -9.35 4.41
CA ALA A 242 -5.81 -7.89 4.44
C ALA A 242 -6.37 -7.34 3.12
N ARG A 243 -5.91 -7.85 1.97
CA ARG A 243 -6.45 -7.55 0.64
C ARG A 243 -7.96 -7.83 0.60
N THR A 244 -8.39 -9.01 1.03
CA THR A 244 -9.83 -9.36 1.03
C THR A 244 -10.63 -8.52 2.04
N ILE A 245 -10.08 -8.19 3.21
CA ILE A 245 -10.72 -7.26 4.16
C ILE A 245 -10.94 -5.89 3.51
N LEU A 246 -9.94 -5.33 2.83
CA LEU A 246 -10.06 -4.05 2.13
C LEU A 246 -11.09 -4.12 1.00
N GLN A 247 -11.14 -5.21 0.23
CA GLN A 247 -12.17 -5.42 -0.79
C GLN A 247 -13.58 -5.50 -0.18
N VAL A 248 -13.74 -6.14 0.98
CA VAL A 248 -15.02 -6.18 1.70
C VAL A 248 -15.41 -4.78 2.22
N LEU A 249 -14.45 -4.00 2.70
CA LEU A 249 -14.69 -2.62 3.10
C LEU A 249 -15.11 -1.74 1.91
N LEU A 250 -14.58 -1.99 0.71
CA LEU A 250 -14.89 -1.20 -0.49
C LEU A 250 -16.23 -1.59 -1.12
N TRP A 251 -16.45 -2.89 -1.38
CA TRP A 251 -17.57 -3.41 -2.18
C TRP A 251 -18.36 -4.54 -1.52
N GLY A 252 -17.90 -5.03 -0.37
CA GLY A 252 -18.45 -6.21 0.32
C GLY A 252 -19.78 -6.01 1.05
N PRO A 253 -20.29 -7.10 1.66
CA PRO A 253 -21.47 -7.04 2.52
C PRO A 253 -21.17 -6.26 3.80
N ARG A 254 -22.02 -5.29 4.10
CA ARG A 254 -21.91 -4.45 5.30
C ARG A 254 -22.49 -5.16 6.53
N GLN A 255 -22.13 -4.68 7.72
CA GLN A 255 -22.58 -5.26 8.99
C GLN A 255 -24.11 -5.27 9.12
N GLU A 256 -24.80 -4.29 8.53
CA GLU A 256 -26.26 -4.17 8.56
C GLU A 256 -26.98 -5.32 7.84
N LEU A 257 -26.32 -5.95 6.85
CA LEU A 257 -26.85 -7.14 6.19
C LEU A 257 -27.01 -8.30 7.19
N PHE A 258 -26.06 -8.42 8.12
CA PHE A 258 -26.03 -9.48 9.13
C PHE A 258 -26.85 -9.16 10.38
N ALA A 259 -27.19 -7.88 10.58
CA ALA A 259 -28.13 -7.48 11.63
C ALA A 259 -29.56 -7.93 11.30
N ARG A 260 -29.93 -7.95 10.00
CA ARG A 260 -31.27 -8.32 9.53
C ARG A 260 -31.43 -9.81 9.21
N SER A 261 -30.35 -10.47 8.83
CA SER A 261 -30.35 -11.85 8.37
C SER A 261 -29.23 -12.65 9.01
N LYS A 262 -29.50 -13.92 9.35
CA LYS A 262 -28.44 -14.83 9.82
C LYS A 262 -27.35 -14.95 8.77
N LYS A 263 -26.08 -14.83 9.20
CA LYS A 263 -24.93 -15.04 8.31
C LYS A 263 -24.84 -16.50 7.90
N THR A 264 -25.40 -16.83 6.73
CA THR A 264 -25.32 -18.16 6.12
C THR A 264 -24.53 -18.13 4.82
N LEU A 265 -23.95 -19.26 4.43
CA LEU A 265 -23.24 -19.39 3.14
C LEU A 265 -24.18 -19.15 1.95
N THR A 266 -25.45 -19.57 2.07
CA THR A 266 -26.48 -19.35 1.05
C THR A 266 -26.76 -17.87 0.81
N LEU A 267 -26.90 -17.08 1.88
CA LEU A 267 -27.10 -15.63 1.79
C LEU A 267 -25.91 -14.95 1.10
N LEU A 268 -24.68 -15.34 1.47
CA LEU A 268 -23.46 -14.78 0.88
C LEU A 268 -23.33 -15.14 -0.60
N ARG A 269 -23.67 -16.38 -0.97
CA ARG A 269 -23.67 -16.81 -2.38
C ARG A 269 -24.64 -15.96 -3.21
N SER A 270 -25.89 -15.85 -2.77
CA SER A 270 -26.89 -15.01 -3.47
C SER A 270 -26.47 -13.55 -3.54
N TRP A 271 -25.85 -13.01 -2.48
CA TRP A 271 -25.32 -11.65 -2.48
C TRP A 271 -24.23 -11.46 -3.56
N VAL A 272 -23.29 -12.42 -3.68
CA VAL A 272 -22.24 -12.38 -4.71
C VAL A 272 -22.82 -12.44 -6.11
N GLU A 273 -23.79 -13.33 -6.35
CA GLU A 273 -24.47 -13.47 -7.64
C GLU A 273 -25.16 -12.17 -8.07
N VAL A 274 -25.93 -11.56 -7.16
CA VAL A 274 -26.58 -10.26 -7.41
C VAL A 274 -25.56 -9.18 -7.72
N LYS A 275 -24.45 -9.10 -6.96
CA LYS A 275 -23.42 -8.09 -7.18
C LYS A 275 -22.69 -8.28 -8.52
N ARG A 276 -22.39 -9.52 -8.91
CA ARG A 276 -21.84 -9.85 -10.22
C ARG A 276 -22.79 -9.44 -11.36
N ALA A 277 -24.08 -9.74 -11.22
CA ALA A 277 -25.09 -9.36 -12.22
C ALA A 277 -25.21 -7.82 -12.36
N LEU A 278 -25.25 -7.09 -11.24
CA LEU A 278 -25.29 -5.62 -11.25
C LEU A 278 -24.03 -5.00 -11.87
N LEU A 279 -22.86 -5.59 -11.62
CA LEU A 279 -21.61 -5.13 -12.22
C LEU A 279 -21.62 -5.32 -13.74
N LEU A 280 -22.08 -6.48 -14.23
CA LEU A 280 -22.24 -6.75 -15.66
C LEU A 280 -23.25 -5.80 -16.31
N LEU A 281 -24.38 -5.54 -15.63
CA LEU A 281 -25.38 -4.58 -16.12
C LEU A 281 -24.80 -3.16 -16.22
N LYS A 282 -24.04 -2.71 -15.22
CA LYS A 282 -23.34 -1.40 -15.27
C LYS A 282 -22.41 -1.32 -16.48
N PHE A 283 -21.66 -2.38 -16.79
CA PHE A 283 -20.81 -2.39 -17.99
C PHE A 283 -21.61 -2.36 -19.28
N ALA A 284 -22.71 -3.12 -19.38
CA ALA A 284 -23.57 -3.10 -20.55
C ALA A 284 -24.16 -1.70 -20.80
N GLU A 285 -24.60 -1.01 -19.74
CA GLU A 285 -25.09 0.38 -19.85
C GLU A 285 -24.00 1.36 -20.29
N ASN A 286 -22.80 1.23 -19.72
CA ASN A 286 -21.68 2.12 -20.04
C ASN A 286 -21.24 1.98 -21.51
N MET A 287 -21.27 0.75 -22.04
CA MET A 287 -20.99 0.48 -23.46
C MET A 287 -22.01 1.15 -24.38
N VAL A 288 -23.30 1.11 -24.02
CA VAL A 288 -24.37 1.79 -24.79
C VAL A 288 -24.22 3.31 -24.72
N ARG A 289 -23.82 3.84 -23.56
CA ARG A 289 -23.63 5.28 -23.34
C ARG A 289 -22.31 5.84 -23.90
N ALA A 290 -21.50 5.02 -24.58
CA ALA A 290 -20.15 5.37 -25.03
C ALA A 290 -19.29 6.01 -23.92
N VAL A 291 -19.53 5.61 -22.66
CA VAL A 291 -18.64 5.96 -21.55
C VAL A 291 -17.34 5.23 -21.83
N GLY A 292 -16.21 5.95 -21.86
CA GLY A 292 -14.92 5.42 -22.25
C GLY A 292 -14.44 4.20 -21.43
N SER A 293 -13.21 3.77 -21.70
CA SER A 293 -12.59 2.60 -21.05
C SER A 293 -12.78 2.59 -19.52
N PRO A 294 -12.98 1.39 -18.91
CA PRO A 294 -13.18 1.28 -17.47
C PRO A 294 -12.01 1.86 -16.69
N GLY A 295 -12.31 2.58 -15.60
CA GLY A 295 -11.30 3.15 -14.71
C GLY A 295 -10.58 2.08 -13.88
N LEU A 296 -9.57 2.52 -13.14
CA LEU A 296 -8.80 1.64 -12.25
C LEU A 296 -9.68 1.05 -11.14
N GLU A 297 -10.62 1.82 -10.59
CA GLU A 297 -11.53 1.32 -9.56
C GLU A 297 -12.46 0.23 -10.10
N GLU A 298 -13.03 0.41 -11.29
CA GLU A 298 -13.82 -0.63 -11.96
C GLU A 298 -13.02 -1.91 -12.16
N TRP A 299 -11.75 -1.80 -12.59
CA TRP A 299 -10.88 -2.96 -12.76
C TRP A 299 -10.62 -3.68 -11.43
N LEU A 300 -10.30 -2.95 -10.35
CA LEU A 300 -10.10 -3.54 -9.01
C LEU A 300 -11.36 -4.24 -8.50
N CYS A 301 -12.53 -3.64 -8.72
CA CYS A 301 -13.83 -4.21 -8.36
C CYS A 301 -14.09 -5.52 -9.14
N CYS A 302 -13.78 -5.53 -10.44
CA CYS A 302 -13.88 -6.75 -11.27
C CYS A 302 -12.95 -7.86 -10.76
N GLN A 303 -11.70 -7.55 -10.40
CA GLN A 303 -10.78 -8.55 -9.84
C GLN A 303 -11.35 -9.17 -8.56
N TYR A 304 -11.89 -8.35 -7.67
CA TYR A 304 -12.55 -8.84 -6.46
C TYR A 304 -13.72 -9.79 -6.78
N PHE A 305 -14.69 -9.36 -7.59
CA PHE A 305 -15.86 -10.19 -7.89
C PHE A 305 -15.55 -11.41 -8.73
N LYS A 306 -14.45 -11.42 -9.49
CA LYS A 306 -13.94 -12.60 -10.20
C LYS A 306 -13.45 -13.67 -9.22
N GLU A 307 -12.75 -13.29 -8.15
CA GLU A 307 -12.07 -14.22 -7.24
C GLU A 307 -12.89 -14.60 -5.99
N VAL A 308 -13.78 -13.71 -5.53
CA VAL A 308 -14.47 -13.88 -4.26
C VAL A 308 -15.41 -15.10 -4.24
N THR A 309 -15.41 -15.82 -3.12
CA THR A 309 -16.33 -16.93 -2.82
C THR A 309 -17.12 -16.66 -1.55
N GLU A 310 -18.21 -17.37 -1.35
CA GLU A 310 -19.02 -17.28 -0.12
C GLU A 310 -18.20 -17.68 1.13
N HIS A 311 -17.24 -18.59 0.99
CA HIS A 311 -16.38 -19.04 2.08
C HIS A 311 -15.37 -17.96 2.49
N THR A 312 -14.72 -17.31 1.52
CA THR A 312 -13.79 -16.21 1.82
C THR A 312 -14.53 -15.04 2.44
N LEU A 313 -15.73 -14.70 1.93
CA LEU A 313 -16.60 -13.71 2.56
C LEU A 313 -16.99 -14.06 3.99
N TYR A 314 -17.36 -15.31 4.24
CA TYR A 314 -17.78 -15.73 5.57
C TYR A 314 -16.66 -15.56 6.60
N GLN A 315 -15.44 -15.95 6.24
CA GLN A 315 -14.24 -15.84 7.08
C GLN A 315 -13.85 -14.38 7.31
N VAL A 316 -13.79 -13.58 6.25
CA VAL A 316 -13.36 -12.17 6.32
C VAL A 316 -14.37 -11.32 7.09
N THR A 317 -15.67 -11.50 6.84
CA THR A 317 -16.72 -10.81 7.59
C THR A 317 -16.76 -11.25 9.06
N GLN A 318 -16.35 -12.49 9.38
CA GLN A 318 -16.13 -12.89 10.76
C GLN A 318 -14.98 -12.06 11.35
N ALA A 319 -13.80 -12.06 10.74
CA ALA A 319 -12.65 -11.33 11.27
C ALA A 319 -12.91 -9.82 11.44
N LEU A 320 -13.64 -9.23 10.48
CA LEU A 320 -13.91 -7.80 10.40
C LEU A 320 -15.00 -7.32 11.37
N TYR A 321 -16.09 -8.08 11.54
CA TYR A 321 -17.24 -7.64 12.34
C TYR A 321 -17.36 -8.34 13.71
N THR A 322 -16.49 -9.30 14.01
CA THR A 322 -16.40 -9.82 15.38
C THR A 322 -15.78 -8.74 16.27
N PRO A 323 -16.32 -8.52 17.49
CA PRO A 323 -15.74 -7.59 18.46
C PRO A 323 -14.26 -7.90 18.77
#